data_AF-A0A2V4YF71-F1
#
_entry.id   AF-A0A2V4YF71-F1
#
_cell.length_a   1.000
_cell.length_b   1.000
_cell.length_c   1.000
_cell.angle_alpha   90.00
_cell.angle_beta   90.00
_cell.angle_gamma   90.00
#
_symmetry.space_group_name_H-M   'P 1'
#
loop_
_entity.id
_entity.type
_entity.pdbx_description
1 polymer ?
#
loop_
_entity_poly.entity_id
_entity_poly.type
_entity_poly.pdbx_seq_one_letter_code
_entity_poly.pdbx_strand_id
1 'polypeptide(L)' 'MKQICIYPKEVAIILGKSQTYAQTLLRTMRDVYKKKKHQAVTIREFCEYMALPFDDVFNMVNGIEKRS' A
#
# COMPACT_ATOMS: atom_id res chain seq x y z
N MET A 1 -5.02 -5.16 15.98
CA MET A 1 -5.92 -5.30 14.81
C MET A 1 -5.05 -5.22 13.56
N LYS A 2 -5.25 -6.08 12.55
CA LYS A 2 -4.43 -6.05 11.32
C LYS A 2 -5.08 -5.15 10.27
N GLN A 3 -4.28 -4.34 9.61
CA GLN A 3 -4.65 -3.44 8.54
C GLN A 3 -4.58 -4.13 7.18
N ILE A 4 -5.65 -3.97 6.38
CA ILE A 4 -5.79 -4.53 5.02
C ILE A 4 -5.63 -3.43 3.96
N CYS A 5 -5.98 -2.20 4.30
CA CYS A 5 -5.85 -1.02 3.43
C CYS A 5 -4.44 -0.44 3.50
N ILE A 6 -4.06 0.36 2.51
CA ILE A 6 -2.78 1.06 2.52
C ILE A 6 -2.98 2.57 2.32
N TYR A 7 -2.22 3.36 3.07
CA TYR A 7 -2.28 4.81 3.12
C TYR A 7 -0.98 5.44 2.63
N PRO A 8 -1.01 6.74 2.25
CA PRO A 8 0.17 7.42 1.71
C PRO A 8 1.40 7.35 2.62
N LYS A 9 1.21 7.32 3.94
CA LYS A 9 2.31 7.20 4.92
C LYS A 9 3.08 5.89 4.73
N GLU A 10 2.39 4.77 4.61
CA GLU A 10 3.03 3.45 4.46
C GLU A 10 3.69 3.34 3.09
N VAL A 11 3.00 3.76 2.03
CA VAL A 11 3.54 3.77 0.67
C VAL A 11 4.83 4.58 0.59
N ALA A 12 4.87 5.74 1.25
CA ALA A 12 6.06 6.58 1.32
C ALA A 12 7.24 5.86 2.01
N ILE A 13 6.97 5.16 3.12
CA ILE A 13 7.97 4.37 3.85
C ILE A 13 8.45 3.18 3.02
N ILE A 14 7.52 2.38 2.47
CA ILE A 14 7.81 1.20 1.66
C ILE A 14 8.70 1.55 0.46
N LEU A 15 8.41 2.66 -0.22
CA LEU A 15 9.11 3.06 -1.45
C LEU A 15 10.30 3.99 -1.21
N GLY A 16 10.52 4.46 0.03
CA GLY A 16 11.52 5.49 0.33
C GLY A 16 11.27 6.80 -0.43
N LYS A 17 10.01 7.21 -0.57
CA LYS A 17 9.59 8.40 -1.34
C LYS A 17 8.89 9.41 -0.44
N SER A 18 8.67 10.62 -0.97
CA SER A 18 7.89 11.64 -0.26
C SER A 18 6.41 11.23 -0.14
N GLN A 19 5.73 11.76 0.89
CA GLN A 19 4.29 11.53 1.04
C GLN A 19 3.47 12.08 -0.15
N THR A 20 3.90 13.18 -0.76
CA THR A 20 3.24 13.75 -1.95
C THR A 20 3.28 12.79 -3.13
N TYR A 21 4.41 12.13 -3.35
CA TYR A 21 4.53 11.09 -4.37
C TYR A 21 3.58 9.92 -4.07
N ALA A 22 3.57 9.44 -2.83
CA ALA A 22 2.68 8.36 -2.39
C ALA A 22 1.19 8.69 -2.55
N GLN A 23 0.78 9.93 -2.25
CA GLN A 23 -0.61 10.38 -2.47
C GLN A 23 -0.97 10.36 -3.97
N THR A 24 -0.06 10.83 -4.82
CA THR A 24 -0.26 10.84 -6.28
C THR A 24 -0.37 9.42 -6.81
N LEU A 25 0.53 8.52 -6.39
CA LEU A 25 0.51 7.10 -6.76
C LEU A 25 -0.82 6.44 -6.37
N LEU A 26 -1.29 6.64 -5.13
CA LEU A 26 -2.57 6.09 -4.69
C LEU A 26 -3.77 6.68 -5.43
N ARG A 27 -3.70 7.91 -5.94
CA ARG A 27 -4.73 8.47 -6.82
C ARG A 27 -4.73 7.73 -8.16
N THR A 28 -3.57 7.61 -8.80
CA THR A 28 -3.40 6.87 -10.05
C THR A 28 -3.89 5.43 -9.93
N MET A 29 -3.56 4.74 -8.83
CA MET A 29 -4.04 3.38 -8.58
C MET A 29 -5.57 3.32 -8.47
N ARG A 30 -6.22 4.26 -7.76
CA ARG A 30 -7.69 4.29 -7.70
C ARG A 30 -8.30 4.42 -9.10
N ASP A 31 -7.69 5.22 -9.96
CA ASP A 31 -8.15 5.39 -11.34
C ASP A 31 -7.97 4.11 -12.17
N VAL A 32 -6.80 3.45 -12.06
CA VAL A 32 -6.49 2.16 -12.72
C VAL A 32 -7.46 1.06 -12.30
N TYR A 33 -7.74 0.94 -11.00
CA TYR A 33 -8.68 -0.04 -10.45
C TYR A 33 -10.15 0.41 -10.51
N LYS A 34 -10.46 1.55 -11.15
CA LYS A 34 -11.81 2.13 -11.28
C LYS A 34 -12.56 2.22 -9.94
N LYS A 35 -11.84 2.54 -8.87
CA LYS A 35 -12.40 2.63 -7.51
C LYS A 35 -13.21 3.90 -7.32
N LYS A 36 -14.29 3.79 -6.54
CA LYS A 36 -15.07 4.94 -6.06
C LYS A 36 -14.31 5.67 -4.96
N LYS A 37 -14.62 6.96 -4.74
CA LYS A 37 -13.96 7.82 -3.74
C LYS A 37 -13.90 7.23 -2.32
N HIS A 38 -14.90 6.44 -1.93
CA HIS A 38 -14.97 5.79 -0.61
C HIS A 38 -14.20 4.46 -0.54
N GLN A 39 -13.78 3.90 -1.68
CA GLN A 39 -13.06 2.64 -1.71
C GLN A 39 -11.57 2.88 -1.48
N ALA A 40 -11.04 2.25 -0.44
CA ALA A 40 -9.62 2.26 -0.15
C ALA A 40 -8.87 1.36 -1.13
N VAL A 41 -7.58 1.67 -1.32
CA VAL A 41 -6.62 0.77 -1.96
C VAL A 41 -6.14 -0.21 -0.90
N THR A 42 -6.13 -1.49 -1.24
CA THR A 42 -5.67 -2.57 -0.35
C THR A 42 -4.16 -2.77 -0.50
N ILE A 43 -3.55 -3.37 0.52
CA ILE A 43 -2.15 -3.77 0.46
C ILE A 43 -1.92 -4.71 -0.74
N ARG A 44 -2.88 -5.60 -1.03
CA ARG A 44 -2.82 -6.52 -2.16
C ARG A 44 -2.75 -5.80 -3.50
N GLU A 45 -3.69 -4.88 -3.75
CA GLU A 45 -3.70 -4.08 -4.98
C GLU A 45 -2.42 -3.26 -5.15
N PHE A 46 -1.87 -2.74 -4.05
CA PHE A 46 -0.56 -2.08 -4.07
C PHE A 46 0.58 -3.02 -4.44
N CYS A 47 0.61 -4.22 -3.87
CA CYS A 47 1.62 -5.22 -4.19
C CYS A 47 1.53 -5.68 -5.64
N GLU A 48 0.32 -5.89 -6.15
CA GLU A 48 0.07 -6.25 -7.55
C GLU A 48 0.52 -5.14 -8.50
N TYR A 49 0.20 -3.87 -8.20
CA TYR A 49 0.59 -2.74 -9.04
C TYR A 49 2.12 -2.50 -9.06
N MET A 50 2.77 -2.66 -7.90
CA MET A 50 4.21 -2.37 -7.74
C MET A 50 5.10 -3.60 -7.96
N ALA A 51 4.51 -4.77 -8.24
CA ALA A 51 5.20 -6.06 -8.30
C ALA A 51 6.03 -6.36 -7.02
N LEU A 52 5.44 -6.11 -5.85
CA LEU A 52 6.06 -6.36 -4.54
C LEU A 52 5.51 -7.62 -3.88
N PRO A 53 6.30 -8.34 -3.07
CA PRO A 53 5.80 -9.49 -2.31
C PRO A 53 4.75 -9.07 -1.28
N PHE A 54 3.54 -9.65 -1.38
CA PHE A 54 2.43 -9.31 -0.49
C PHE A 54 2.77 -9.50 0.99
N ASP A 55 3.39 -10.63 1.33
CA ASP A 55 3.69 -10.96 2.73
C ASP A 55 4.68 -9.97 3.34
N ASP A 56 5.68 -9.50 2.59
CA ASP A 56 6.66 -8.54 3.08
C ASP A 56 6.00 -7.20 3.41
N VAL A 57 5.19 -6.68 2.48
CA VAL A 57 4.49 -5.42 2.68
C VAL A 57 3.44 -5.55 3.78
N PHE A 58 2.68 -6.64 3.80
CA PHE A 58 1.67 -6.89 4.82
C PHE A 58 2.29 -6.99 6.21
N ASN A 59 3.40 -7.71 6.34
CA ASN A 59 4.11 -7.85 7.62
C ASN A 59 4.70 -6.52 8.07
N MET A 60 5.29 -5.73 7.16
CA MET A 60 5.84 -4.43 7.51
C MET A 60 4.77 -3.43 7.96
N VAL A 61 3.63 -3.36 7.26
CA VAL A 61 2.51 -2.48 7.65
C VAL A 61 1.90 -2.91 8.99
N ASN A 62 1.84 -4.21 9.26
CA ASN A 62 1.24 -4.76 10.47
C ASN A 62 2.21 -5.01 11.62
N GLY A 63 3.50 -4.67 11.46
CA GLY A 63 4.54 -4.93 12.47
C GLY A 63 4.70 -6.40 12.82
N ILE A 64 4.50 -7.31 11.86
CA ILE A 64 4.65 -8.74 12.06
C ILE A 64 6.12 -9.11 11.86
N GLU A 65 6.79 -9.47 12.95
CA GLU A 65 8.15 -9.99 12.88
C GLU A 65 8.14 -11.35 12.17
N LYS A 66 8.94 -11.48 11.12
CA LYS A 66 9.26 -12.80 10.58
C LYS A 66 10.09 -13.51 11.63
N ARG A 67 9.49 -14.48 12.33
CA ARG A 67 10.26 -15.42 13.15
C ARG A 67 11.11 -16.25 12.19
N SER A 68 12.39 -15.92 12.11
CA SER A 68 13.43 -16.76 11.51
C SER A 68 13.56 -18.09 12.23
#